data_AF-A0A927IRW2-F1
#
_entry.id   AF-A0A927IRW2-F1
#
_cell.length_a   1.000
_cell.length_b   1.000
_cell.length_c   1.000
_cell.angle_alpha   90.00
_cell.angle_beta   90.00
_cell.angle_gamma   90.00
#
_symmetry.space_group_name_H-M   'P 1'
#
loop_
_entity.id
_entity.type
_entity.pdbx_description
1 polymer ?
#
loop_
_entity_poly.entity_id
_entity_poly.type
_entity_poly.pdbx_seq_one_letter_code
_entity_poly.pdbx_strand_id
1 'polypeptide(L)' 'MASINRFNQFNYSSYDRLQWQKSRRADAAAQQARTSALANNFASIQTNLTMGQGNLFSRIAMSRMSKTA' A
#
# COMPACT_ATOMS: atom_id res chain seq x y z
N MET A 1 20.58 1.35 -29.72
CA MET A 1 19.16 1.50 -30.10
C MET A 1 18.43 2.24 -29.00
N ALA A 2 17.59 3.22 -29.32
CA ALA A 2 16.81 3.95 -28.30
C ALA A 2 15.76 3.03 -27.66
N SER A 3 15.59 3.13 -26.33
CA SER A 3 14.59 2.36 -25.58
C SER A 3 13.16 2.83 -25.90
N ILE A 4 12.22 1.88 -25.99
CA ILE A 4 10.80 2.17 -26.26
C ILE A 4 10.21 2.93 -25.06
N ASN A 5 9.54 4.04 -25.36
CA ASN A 5 8.87 4.91 -24.42
C ASN A 5 7.51 5.37 -24.95
N ARG A 6 6.75 6.09 -24.12
CA ARG A 6 5.38 6.51 -24.44
C ARG A 6 5.27 7.42 -25.68
N PHE A 7 6.35 8.13 -26.01
CA PHE A 7 6.39 9.15 -27.06
C PHE A 7 6.90 8.60 -28.39
N ASN A 8 7.76 7.57 -28.36
CA ASN A 8 8.37 6.98 -29.56
C ASN A 8 7.81 5.58 -29.91
N GLN A 9 6.92 5.00 -29.10
CA GLN A 9 6.41 3.64 -29.30
C GLN A 9 5.86 3.39 -30.71
N PHE A 10 5.24 4.37 -31.35
CA PHE A 10 4.62 4.22 -32.67
C PHE A 10 5.65 4.06 -33.81
N ASN A 11 6.91 4.39 -33.56
CA ASN A 11 8.01 4.22 -34.50
C ASN A 11 8.55 2.78 -34.55
N TYR A 12 8.10 1.92 -33.62
CA TYR A 12 8.53 0.52 -33.51
C TYR A 12 7.47 -0.42 -34.08
N SER A 13 7.91 -1.64 -34.39
CA SER A 13 7.01 -2.69 -34.86
C SER A 13 5.91 -3.00 -33.85
N SER A 14 4.76 -3.49 -34.33
CA SER A 14 3.66 -3.91 -33.46
C SER A 14 4.08 -4.98 -32.45
N TYR A 15 5.02 -5.86 -32.83
CA TYR A 15 5.55 -6.89 -31.95
C TYR A 15 6.35 -6.28 -30.79
N ASP A 16 7.28 -5.37 -31.07
CA ASP A 16 8.12 -4.75 -30.04
C ASP A 16 7.29 -3.89 -29.09
N ARG A 17 6.28 -3.18 -29.62
CA ARG A 17 5.30 -2.46 -28.80
C ARG A 17 4.57 -3.39 -27.84
N LEU A 18 4.12 -4.56 -28.32
CA LEU A 18 3.40 -5.52 -27.49
C LEU A 18 4.29 -6.07 -26.36
N GLN A 19 5.55 -6.40 -26.65
CA GLN A 19 6.49 -6.86 -25.64
C GLN A 19 6.76 -5.80 -24.58
N TRP A 20 6.95 -4.54 -25.01
CA TRP A 20 7.11 -3.42 -24.10
C TRP A 20 5.86 -3.14 -23.24
N GLN A 21 4.66 -3.30 -23.79
CA GLN A 21 3.42 -3.18 -23.01
C GLN A 21 3.28 -4.31 -21.98
N LYS A 22 3.69 -5.53 -22.34
CA LYS A 22 3.69 -6.68 -21.42
C LYS A 22 4.64 -6.45 -20.24
N SER A 23 5.86 -5.99 -20.49
CA SER A 23 6.81 -5.69 -19.42
C SER A 23 6.31 -4.57 -18.51
N ARG A 24 5.77 -3.49 -19.09
CA ARG A 24 5.11 -2.40 -18.33
C ARG A 24 3.99 -2.88 -17.42
N ARG A 25 3.16 -3.82 -17.89
CA ARG A 25 2.08 -4.39 -17.08
C ARG A 25 2.63 -5.25 -15.94
N ALA A 26 3.67 -6.04 -16.19
CA ALA A 26 4.33 -6.83 -15.15
C ALA A 26 4.94 -5.92 -14.06
N ASP A 27 5.63 -4.85 -14.45
CA ASP A 27 6.21 -3.87 -13.51
C ASP A 27 5.11 -3.18 -12.69
N ALA A 28 4.02 -2.77 -13.34
CA ALA A 28 2.88 -2.16 -12.65
C ALA A 28 2.22 -3.12 -11.65
N ALA A 29 2.05 -4.40 -12.01
CA ALA A 29 1.51 -5.41 -11.11
C ALA A 29 2.42 -5.64 -9.90
N ALA A 30 3.74 -5.71 -10.11
CA ALA A 30 4.70 -5.82 -9.03
C ALA A 30 4.67 -4.59 -8.09
N GLN A 31 4.53 -3.40 -8.65
CA GLN A 31 4.42 -2.18 -7.85
C GLN A 31 3.11 -2.11 -7.07
N GLN A 32 1.98 -2.51 -7.67
CA GLN A 32 0.70 -2.61 -6.98
C GLN A 32 0.73 -3.61 -5.82
N ALA A 33 1.38 -4.77 -6.00
CA ALA A 33 1.56 -5.75 -4.93
C ALA A 33 2.33 -5.15 -3.74
N ARG A 34 3.41 -4.39 -4.01
CA ARG A 34 4.18 -3.69 -2.97
C ARG A 34 3.33 -2.64 -2.25
N THR A 35 2.57 -1.82 -2.99
CA THR A 35 1.72 -0.80 -2.37
C THR A 35 0.58 -1.42 -1.56
N SER A 36 0.01 -2.53 -2.01
CA SER A 36 -1.01 -3.27 -1.28
C SER A 36 -0.45 -3.84 0.03
N ALA A 37 0.74 -4.44 -0.02
CA ALA A 37 1.42 -4.94 1.19
C ALA A 37 1.67 -3.81 2.20
N LEU A 38 2.13 -2.64 1.75
CA LEU A 38 2.32 -1.47 2.61
C LEU A 38 0.99 -1.00 3.23
N ALA A 39 -0.07 -0.88 2.44
CA ALA A 39 -1.39 -0.48 2.93
C ALA A 39 -1.93 -1.43 4.01
N ASN A 40 -1.78 -2.74 3.81
CA ASN A 40 -2.19 -3.76 4.79
C ASN A 40 -1.40 -3.63 6.10
N ASN A 41 -0.09 -3.39 6.02
CA ASN A 41 0.75 -3.17 7.19
C ASN A 41 0.32 -1.90 7.96
N PHE A 42 0.03 -0.80 7.26
CA PHE A 42 -0.48 0.42 7.90
C PHE A 42 -1.84 0.21 8.58
N ALA A 43 -2.75 -0.51 7.92
CA ALA A 43 -4.05 -0.84 8.52
C ALA A 43 -3.88 -1.66 9.81
N SER A 44 -3.01 -2.67 9.81
CA SER A 44 -2.70 -3.47 11.00
C SER A 44 -2.13 -2.64 12.15
N ILE A 45 -1.19 -1.73 11.85
CA ILE A 45 -0.62 -0.81 12.83
C ILE A 45 -1.72 0.07 13.44
N GLN A 46 -2.58 0.65 12.60
CA GLN A 46 -3.66 1.51 13.06
C GLN A 46 -4.64 0.75 13.96
N THR A 47 -5.06 -0.46 13.57
CA THR A 47 -5.93 -1.30 14.40
C THR A 47 -5.32 -1.58 15.78
N ASN A 48 -4.04 -1.97 15.81
CA ASN A 48 -3.33 -2.24 17.07
C ASN A 48 -3.23 -0.99 17.96
N LEU A 49 -2.97 0.18 17.38
CA LEU A 49 -2.93 1.45 18.11
C LEU A 49 -4.29 1.78 18.72
N THR A 50 -5.37 1.66 17.95
CA THR A 50 -6.73 1.93 18.45
C THR A 50 -7.10 0.99 19.61
N MET A 51 -6.79 -0.30 19.50
CA MET A 51 -7.00 -1.26 20.59
C MET A 51 -6.20 -0.90 21.85
N GLY A 52 -4.92 -0.55 21.69
CA GLY A 52 -4.05 -0.14 22.79
C GLY A 52 -4.56 1.12 23.50
N GLN A 53 -4.98 2.13 22.73
CA GLN A 53 -5.55 3.37 23.25
C GLN A 53 -6.86 3.11 23.99
N GLY A 54 -7.77 2.32 23.42
CA GLY A 54 -9.03 1.93 24.06
C GLY A 54 -8.80 1.29 25.42
N ASN A 55 -7.90 0.31 25.50
CA ASN A 55 -7.55 -0.36 26.76
C ASN A 55 -6.97 0.63 27.79
N LEU A 56 -6.07 1.52 27.36
CA LEU A 56 -5.50 2.55 28.24
C LEU A 56 -6.59 3.47 28.81
N PHE A 57 -7.50 3.95 27.96
CA PHE A 57 -8.60 4.82 28.39
C PHE A 57 -9.56 4.10 29.33
N SER A 58 -9.92 2.84 29.05
CA SER A 58 -10.75 2.04 29.95
C SER A 58 -10.10 1.87 31.33
N ARG A 59 -8.80 1.60 31.40
CA ARG A 59 -8.06 1.49 32.67
C ARG A 59 -8.05 2.80 33.44
N ILE A 60 -7.81 3.92 32.76
CA ILE A 60 -7.86 5.26 33.37
C ILE A 60 -9.26 5.56 33.90
N ALA A 61 -10.31 5.25 33.13
CA ALA A 61 -11.69 5.45 33.55
C ALA A 61 -12.02 4.62 34.81
N MET A 62 -11.67 3.33 34.84
CA MET A 62 -11.87 2.48 36.02
C MET A 62 -11.08 2.99 37.24
N SER A 63 -9.84 3.44 37.04
CA SER A 63 -9.03 4.03 38.12
C SER A 63 -9.67 5.29 38.71
N ARG A 64 -10.29 6.13 37.87
CA ARG A 64 -11.03 7.31 38.31
C ARG A 64 -12.30 6.94 39.05
N MET A 65 -13.11 6.02 38.51
CA MET A 65 -14.34 5.56 39.15
C MET A 65 -14.08 4.91 40.52
N SER A 66 -13.03 4.09 40.61
CA SER A 66 -12.61 3.45 41.87
C SER A 66 -12.12 4.45 42.93
N LYS A 67 -11.70 5.66 42.54
CA LYS A 67 -11.30 6.73 43.47
C LYS A 67 -12.49 7.55 43.98
N THR A 68 -13.60 7.53 43.26
CA THR A 68 -14.81 8.30 43.58
C THR A 68 -15.90 7.48 44.27
N ALA A 69 -15.83 6.15 44.21
CA ALA A 69 -16.70 5.22 44.92
C ALA A 69 -16.14 4.87 46.31
#